data_AF-A0A1H8N0H3-F1
#
_entry.id   AF-A0A1H8N0H3-F1
#
_cell.length_a   1.000
_cell.length_b   1.000
_cell.length_c   1.000
_cell.angle_alpha   90.00
_cell.angle_beta   90.00
_cell.angle_gamma   90.00
#
_symmetry.space_group_name_H-M   'P 1'
#
loop_
_entity.id
_entity.type
_entity.pdbx_description
1 polymer ?
#
loop_
_entity_poly.entity_id
_entity_poly.type
_entity_poly.pdbx_seq_one_letter_code
_entity_poly.pdbx_strand_id
1 'polypeptide(L)'
;MENTDDLFDKPLSDDPEENLRMENELLRLKLQAELGADPHMINPVDPEIENIFLKNIFDFEHNYANAKRVKVYDLLGQPEFKPAGGLTDEQVEDALQQITDLLLSKNIVVDFSDDLDNRTKYVFITEELFDHETDDFTIPGMTSHFDYEEFHPNHKANIENKALEFLSKWFKQSFDDHSWVLGDSFVAPDRKTYSRTEIVHQVNNIFNAYTAFNNEEYFIYDIGFQLQPGSNSGLGHAEGSVKYDAVLENNETIHFEGPFKLYFSLEDNWWSIFHLVFPGFKYP
;
A
#
# COMPACT_ATOMS: atom_id res chain seq x y z
N MET A 1 -5.97 54.87 -6.65
CA MET A 1 -5.41 53.53 -6.93
C MET A 1 -6.43 52.56 -6.40
N GLU A 2 -7.31 52.08 -7.28
CA GLU A 2 -8.22 50.98 -6.96
C GLU A 2 -7.40 49.73 -6.73
N ASN A 3 -7.73 49.01 -5.67
CA ASN A 3 -7.09 47.77 -5.27
C ASN A 3 -7.33 46.74 -6.38
N THR A 4 -6.26 46.21 -6.98
CA THR A 4 -6.33 45.30 -8.14
C THR A 4 -6.73 43.88 -7.77
N ASP A 5 -6.85 43.59 -6.47
CA ASP A 5 -7.32 42.29 -5.96
C ASP A 5 -8.84 42.08 -6.10
N ASP A 6 -9.63 43.15 -6.33
CA ASP A 6 -11.11 43.10 -6.36
C ASP A 6 -11.71 42.67 -7.72
N LEU A 7 -10.86 42.37 -8.71
CA LEU A 7 -11.27 41.98 -10.06
C LEU A 7 -11.40 40.46 -10.25
N PHE A 8 -10.86 39.67 -9.33
CA PHE A 8 -10.90 38.19 -9.40
C PHE A 8 -12.12 37.57 -8.70
N ASP A 9 -12.89 38.36 -7.94
CA ASP A 9 -14.05 37.88 -7.16
C ASP A 9 -15.41 38.08 -7.86
N LYS A 10 -15.42 38.46 -9.15
CA LYS A 10 -16.67 38.59 -9.91
C LYS A 10 -16.96 37.30 -10.68
N PRO A 11 -18.21 36.79 -10.64
CA PRO A 11 -18.58 35.63 -11.44
C PRO A 11 -18.34 35.91 -12.92
N LEU A 12 -17.68 34.97 -13.60
CA LEU A 12 -17.28 35.06 -15.00
C LEU A 12 -18.43 34.66 -15.94
N SER A 13 -19.44 33.97 -15.41
CA SER A 13 -20.70 33.61 -16.06
C SER A 13 -21.90 33.89 -15.13
N ASP A 14 -23.09 34.04 -15.70
CA ASP A 14 -24.35 34.07 -14.96
C ASP A 14 -24.76 32.67 -14.46
N ASP A 15 -24.11 31.60 -14.94
CA ASP A 15 -24.31 30.23 -14.50
C ASP A 15 -23.33 29.86 -13.36
N PRO A 16 -23.84 29.56 -12.14
CA PRO A 16 -23.02 29.12 -11.02
C PRO A 16 -22.21 27.85 -11.29
N GLU A 17 -22.75 26.91 -12.08
CA GLU A 17 -22.03 25.67 -12.39
C GLU A 17 -20.86 25.93 -13.35
N GLU A 18 -21.06 26.82 -14.33
CA GLU A 18 -20.01 27.25 -15.24
C GLU A 18 -18.90 27.99 -14.51
N ASN A 19 -19.24 28.83 -13.52
CA ASN A 19 -18.25 29.48 -12.65
C ASN A 19 -17.39 28.47 -11.88
N LEU A 20 -17.99 27.43 -11.30
CA LEU A 20 -17.25 26.37 -10.60
C LEU A 20 -16.31 25.61 -11.54
N ARG A 21 -16.76 25.31 -12.77
CA ARG A 21 -15.91 24.65 -13.78
C ARG A 21 -14.70 25.51 -14.16
N MET A 22 -14.90 26.82 -14.34
CA MET A 22 -13.81 27.77 -14.60
C MET A 22 -12.84 27.88 -13.42
N GLU A 23 -13.36 27.90 -12.18
CA GLU A 23 -12.53 27.89 -10.98
C GLU A 23 -11.67 26.61 -10.89
N ASN A 24 -12.25 25.45 -11.18
CA ASN A 24 -11.54 24.17 -11.20
C ASN A 24 -10.42 24.16 -12.25
N GLU A 25 -10.69 24.66 -13.46
CA GLU A 25 -9.67 24.79 -14.50
C GLU A 25 -8.53 25.71 -14.07
N LEU A 26 -8.86 26.84 -13.43
CA LEU A 26 -7.86 27.77 -12.91
C LEU A 26 -7.01 27.12 -11.81
N LEU A 27 -7.62 26.37 -10.88
CA LEU A 27 -6.91 25.64 -9.82
C LEU A 27 -5.97 24.58 -10.40
N ARG A 28 -6.39 23.81 -11.41
CA ARG A 28 -5.52 22.84 -12.09
C ARG A 28 -4.32 23.51 -12.75
N LEU A 29 -4.56 24.61 -13.48
CA LEU A 29 -3.48 25.38 -14.11
C LEU A 29 -2.52 25.94 -13.05
N LYS A 30 -3.03 26.40 -11.92
CA LYS A 30 -2.22 26.91 -10.81
C LYS A 30 -1.38 25.81 -10.16
N LEU A 31 -1.97 24.64 -9.87
CA LEU A 31 -1.27 23.45 -9.38
C LEU A 31 -0.12 23.06 -10.32
N GLN A 32 -0.39 22.97 -11.62
CA GLN A 32 0.61 22.61 -12.62
C GLN A 32 1.72 23.66 -12.74
N ALA A 33 1.36 24.95 -12.74
CA ALA A 33 2.32 26.03 -12.93
C ALA A 33 3.20 26.30 -11.70
N GLU A 34 2.64 26.23 -10.50
CA GLU A 34 3.36 26.54 -9.25
C GLU A 34 4.09 25.32 -8.67
N LEU A 35 3.51 24.13 -8.81
CA LEU A 35 3.95 22.93 -8.07
C LEU A 35 4.33 21.77 -9.01
N GLY A 36 4.06 21.88 -10.32
CA GLY A 36 4.33 20.82 -11.30
C GLY A 36 3.38 19.62 -11.19
N ALA A 37 2.33 19.71 -10.37
CA ALA A 37 1.37 18.64 -10.13
C ALA A 37 0.34 18.55 -11.28
N ASP A 38 0.11 17.35 -11.80
CA ASP A 38 -0.98 17.04 -12.74
C ASP A 38 -1.98 16.10 -12.04
N PRO A 39 -3.08 16.63 -11.47
CA PRO A 39 -4.06 15.78 -10.79
C PRO A 39 -4.82 14.93 -11.81
N HIS A 40 -4.47 13.64 -11.88
CA HIS A 40 -5.19 12.65 -12.69
C HIS A 40 -6.60 12.41 -12.15
N MET A 41 -7.57 13.14 -12.69
CA MET A 41 -8.99 13.04 -12.34
C MET A 41 -9.69 11.95 -13.16
N ILE A 42 -10.45 11.07 -12.49
CA ILE A 42 -11.37 10.13 -13.17
C ILE A 42 -12.64 10.88 -13.55
N ASN A 43 -12.87 11.13 -14.84
CA ASN A 43 -14.07 11.80 -15.32
C ASN A 43 -15.25 10.83 -15.51
N PRO A 44 -16.52 11.27 -15.31
CA PRO A 44 -16.95 12.60 -14.86
C PRO A 44 -17.09 12.72 -13.33
N VAL A 45 -16.68 13.87 -12.76
CA VAL A 45 -16.89 14.25 -11.35
C VAL A 45 -17.81 15.47 -11.29
N ASP A 46 -18.62 15.57 -10.24
CA ASP A 46 -19.41 16.76 -9.94
C ASP A 46 -18.49 17.98 -9.71
N PRO A 47 -18.77 19.16 -10.31
CA PRO A 47 -17.89 20.32 -10.21
C PRO A 47 -17.61 20.80 -8.78
N GLU A 48 -18.55 20.64 -7.85
CA GLU A 48 -18.37 21.03 -6.45
C GLU A 48 -17.39 20.08 -5.74
N ILE A 49 -17.54 18.77 -5.98
CA ILE A 49 -16.63 17.75 -5.43
C ILE A 49 -15.22 17.92 -5.98
N GLU A 50 -15.09 18.18 -7.28
CA GLU A 50 -13.80 18.49 -7.88
C GLU A 50 -13.18 19.75 -7.27
N ASN A 51 -13.96 20.81 -7.04
CA ASN A 51 -13.45 22.05 -6.45
C ASN A 51 -12.88 21.82 -5.05
N ILE A 52 -13.61 21.08 -4.20
CA ILE A 52 -13.15 20.70 -2.86
C ILE A 52 -11.86 19.88 -2.95
N PHE A 53 -11.79 18.92 -3.87
CA PHE A 53 -10.60 18.10 -4.07
C PHE A 53 -9.39 18.96 -4.48
N LEU A 54 -9.53 19.81 -5.50
CA LEU A 54 -8.45 20.65 -6.00
C LEU A 54 -7.95 21.64 -4.95
N LYS A 55 -8.84 22.21 -4.13
CA LYS A 55 -8.46 23.07 -3.00
C LYS A 55 -7.65 22.30 -1.96
N ASN A 56 -8.09 21.09 -1.59
CA ASN A 56 -7.36 20.24 -0.64
C ASN A 56 -5.98 19.84 -1.17
N ILE A 57 -5.87 19.47 -2.46
CA ILE A 57 -4.58 19.16 -3.09
C ILE A 57 -3.69 20.41 -3.15
N PHE A 58 -4.23 21.57 -3.48
CA PHE A 58 -3.47 22.81 -3.51
C PHE A 58 -2.92 23.17 -2.13
N ASP A 59 -3.77 23.12 -1.10
CA ASP A 59 -3.33 23.34 0.28
C ASP A 59 -2.28 22.31 0.71
N PHE A 60 -2.45 21.03 0.34
CA PHE A 60 -1.47 19.99 0.62
C PHE A 60 -0.11 20.27 -0.03
N GLU A 61 -0.07 20.40 -1.35
CA GLU A 61 1.16 20.57 -2.11
C GLU A 61 1.89 21.86 -1.70
N HIS A 62 1.15 22.94 -1.44
CA HIS A 62 1.75 24.20 -1.01
C HIS A 62 2.35 24.12 0.40
N ASN A 63 1.65 23.48 1.35
CA ASN A 63 2.18 23.28 2.70
C ASN A 63 3.38 22.30 2.66
N TYR A 64 3.26 21.21 1.90
CA TYR A 64 4.31 20.21 1.73
C TYR A 64 5.59 20.81 1.13
N ALA A 65 5.49 21.57 0.04
CA ALA A 65 6.64 22.18 -0.63
C ALA A 65 7.43 23.15 0.26
N ASN A 66 6.80 23.69 1.31
CA ASN A 66 7.42 24.62 2.26
C ASN A 66 7.66 24.01 3.65
N ALA A 67 7.28 22.75 3.85
CA ALA A 67 7.38 22.08 5.13
C ALA A 67 8.84 21.89 5.53
N LYS A 68 9.12 22.08 6.82
CA LYS A 68 10.43 21.79 7.39
C LYS A 68 10.45 20.35 7.87
N ARG A 69 11.58 19.67 7.69
CA ARG A 69 11.82 18.39 8.36
C ARG A 69 12.05 18.63 9.85
N VAL A 70 11.25 17.99 10.69
CA VAL A 70 11.34 18.05 12.15
C VAL A 70 11.22 16.64 12.72
N LYS A 71 11.78 16.40 13.90
CA LYS A 71 11.57 15.13 14.58
C LYS A 71 10.14 15.02 15.09
N VAL A 72 9.58 13.81 15.09
CA VAL A 72 8.27 13.55 15.73
C VAL A 72 8.28 14.04 17.18
N TYR A 73 9.38 13.85 17.91
CA TYR A 73 9.54 14.37 19.27
C TYR A 73 9.33 15.89 19.39
N ASP A 74 9.89 16.66 18.45
CA ASP A 74 9.77 18.12 18.45
C ASP A 74 8.34 18.55 18.09
N LEU A 75 7.70 17.84 17.15
CA LEU A 75 6.32 18.08 16.73
C LEU A 75 5.31 17.84 17.88
N LEU A 76 5.62 16.89 18.76
CA LEU A 76 4.86 16.65 19.99
C LEU A 76 5.12 17.69 21.10
N GLY A 77 6.06 18.61 20.91
CA GLY A 77 6.43 19.62 21.91
C GLY A 77 7.38 19.07 22.99
N GLN A 78 8.20 18.08 22.64
CA GLN A 78 9.22 17.49 23.50
C GLN A 78 8.65 16.95 24.84
N PRO A 79 7.68 16.01 24.79
CA PRO A 79 7.06 15.49 26.00
C PRO A 79 8.09 14.80 26.91
N GLU A 80 7.96 14.95 28.22
CA GLU A 80 8.75 14.14 29.16
C GLU A 80 8.31 12.68 29.09
N PHE A 81 9.24 11.76 28.84
CA PHE A 81 8.98 10.32 28.88
C PHE A 81 10.12 9.57 29.58
N LYS A 82 9.82 8.36 30.05
CA LYS A 82 10.80 7.48 30.69
C LYS A 82 11.15 6.35 29.73
N PRO A 83 12.44 6.03 29.52
CA PRO A 83 12.83 4.87 28.73
C PRO A 83 12.18 3.59 29.24
N ALA A 84 11.83 2.68 28.35
CA ALA A 84 11.06 1.49 28.67
C ALA A 84 11.77 0.61 29.73
N GLY A 85 13.11 0.55 29.68
CA GLY A 85 13.93 -0.21 30.63
C GLY A 85 13.81 0.26 32.09
N GLY A 86 13.25 1.45 32.34
CA GLY A 86 12.98 1.97 33.68
C GLY A 86 11.56 1.74 34.19
N LEU A 87 10.70 1.07 33.43
CA LEU A 87 9.28 0.86 33.72
C LEU A 87 8.94 -0.62 33.88
N THR A 88 8.05 -0.94 34.81
CA THR A 88 7.37 -2.26 34.88
C THR A 88 6.35 -2.41 33.74
N ASP A 89 5.88 -3.62 33.43
CA ASP A 89 4.90 -3.83 32.35
C ASP A 89 3.58 -3.09 32.57
N GLU A 90 3.07 -3.04 33.81
CA GLU A 90 1.87 -2.26 34.17
C GLU A 90 2.08 -0.75 33.91
N GLN A 91 3.25 -0.23 34.28
CA GLN A 91 3.61 1.18 34.01
C GLN A 91 3.81 1.47 32.52
N VAL A 92 4.25 0.47 31.74
CA VAL A 92 4.38 0.60 30.28
C VAL A 92 3.01 0.70 29.64
N GLU A 93 2.03 -0.08 30.09
CA GLU A 93 0.66 0.00 29.58
C GLU A 93 0.06 1.39 29.80
N ASP A 94 0.18 1.92 31.02
CA ASP A 94 -0.27 3.29 31.34
C ASP A 94 0.47 4.35 30.50
N ALA A 95 1.79 4.23 30.37
CA ALA A 95 2.61 5.17 29.60
C ALA A 95 2.33 5.10 28.09
N LEU A 96 2.05 3.90 27.56
CA LEU A 96 1.67 3.69 26.17
C LEU A 96 0.33 4.34 25.86
N GLN A 97 -0.65 4.23 26.76
CA GLN A 97 -1.93 4.92 26.58
C GLN A 97 -1.72 6.43 26.53
N GLN A 98 -0.95 6.99 27.49
CA GLN A 98 -0.69 8.43 27.55
C GLN A 98 0.00 8.96 26.29
N ILE A 99 0.98 8.24 25.76
CA ILE A 99 1.70 8.69 24.57
C ILE A 99 0.86 8.53 23.31
N THR A 100 0.05 7.48 23.21
CA THR A 100 -0.91 7.29 22.11
C THR A 100 -1.96 8.39 22.10
N ASP A 101 -2.50 8.78 23.26
CA ASP A 101 -3.45 9.89 23.38
C ASP A 101 -2.81 11.23 22.96
N LEU A 102 -1.54 11.43 23.32
CA LEU A 102 -0.78 12.62 22.90
C LEU A 102 -0.58 12.65 21.38
N LEU A 103 -0.17 11.53 20.77
CA LEU A 103 -0.04 11.39 19.31
C LEU A 103 -1.38 11.72 18.62
N LEU A 104 -2.49 11.13 19.09
CA LEU A 104 -3.81 11.35 18.53
C LEU A 104 -4.24 12.82 18.65
N SER A 105 -3.92 13.50 19.76
CA SER A 105 -4.19 14.94 19.93
C SER A 105 -3.46 15.83 18.91
N LYS A 106 -2.44 15.29 18.24
CA LYS A 106 -1.68 15.90 17.16
C LYS A 106 -2.04 15.35 15.78
N ASN A 107 -3.13 14.58 15.66
CA ASN A 107 -3.54 13.85 14.47
C ASN A 107 -2.44 12.91 13.95
N ILE A 108 -1.73 12.25 14.85
CA ILE A 108 -0.78 11.19 14.52
C ILE A 108 -1.33 9.88 15.05
N VAL A 109 -1.33 8.87 14.20
CA VAL A 109 -1.67 7.50 14.56
C VAL A 109 -0.48 6.62 14.24
N VAL A 110 -0.22 5.65 15.13
CA VAL A 110 0.80 4.63 14.90
C VAL A 110 0.08 3.30 14.83
N ASP A 111 0.18 2.65 13.68
CA ASP A 111 -0.45 1.37 13.42
C ASP A 111 0.56 0.23 13.68
N PHE A 112 0.06 -0.85 14.26
CA PHE A 112 0.84 -2.01 14.67
C PHE A 112 0.09 -3.29 14.30
N SER A 113 0.81 -4.37 13.99
CA SER A 113 0.23 -5.70 14.00
C SER A 113 -0.31 -6.10 15.39
N ASP A 114 -1.40 -6.87 15.40
CA ASP A 114 -2.13 -7.26 16.62
C ASP A 114 -1.31 -8.12 17.60
N ASP A 115 -0.24 -8.76 17.14
CA ASP A 115 0.60 -9.68 17.90
C ASP A 115 1.71 -9.01 18.72
N LEU A 116 1.90 -7.69 18.56
CA LEU A 116 2.94 -6.96 19.29
C LEU A 116 2.53 -6.61 20.73
N ASP A 117 3.44 -6.88 21.67
CA ASP A 117 3.24 -6.56 23.08
C ASP A 117 3.39 -5.04 23.36
N ASN A 118 2.78 -4.58 24.46
CA ASN A 118 2.76 -3.15 24.81
C ASN A 118 4.16 -2.54 24.99
N ARG A 119 5.14 -3.33 25.44
CA ARG A 119 6.50 -2.84 25.63
C ARG A 119 7.20 -2.62 24.31
N THR A 120 7.05 -3.52 23.35
CA THR A 120 7.55 -3.33 21.99
C THR A 120 6.93 -2.09 21.34
N LYS A 121 5.61 -1.90 21.44
CA LYS A 121 4.92 -0.70 20.94
C LYS A 121 5.45 0.59 21.57
N TYR A 122 5.64 0.59 22.88
CA TYR A 122 6.15 1.75 23.63
C TYR A 122 7.59 2.10 23.26
N VAL A 123 8.47 1.09 23.16
CA VAL A 123 9.87 1.26 22.74
C VAL A 123 9.92 1.87 21.34
N PHE A 124 9.15 1.34 20.40
CA PHE A 124 9.12 1.87 19.04
C PHE A 124 8.73 3.35 19.04
N ILE A 125 7.63 3.73 19.70
CA ILE A 125 7.18 5.12 19.73
C ILE A 125 8.25 6.04 20.33
N THR A 126 8.74 5.69 21.52
CA THR A 126 9.53 6.63 22.34
C THR A 126 11.03 6.60 22.06
N GLU A 127 11.56 5.48 21.61
CA GLU A 127 13.01 5.26 21.43
C GLU A 127 13.41 5.24 19.94
N GLU A 128 12.45 5.08 19.02
CA GLU A 128 12.72 5.05 17.57
C GLU A 128 11.96 6.15 16.81
N LEU A 129 10.63 6.12 16.83
CA LEU A 129 9.78 7.05 16.06
C LEU A 129 10.01 8.50 16.48
N PHE A 130 10.27 8.76 17.76
CA PHE A 130 10.60 10.10 18.25
C PHE A 130 11.83 10.71 17.57
N ASP A 131 12.80 9.90 17.16
CA ASP A 131 13.99 10.36 16.44
C ASP A 131 13.75 10.47 14.93
N HIS A 132 12.67 9.88 14.42
CA HIS A 132 12.30 9.95 13.02
C HIS A 132 11.93 11.37 12.60
N GLU A 133 12.47 11.81 11.46
CA GLU A 133 12.10 13.10 10.87
C GLU A 133 10.84 12.95 10.01
N THR A 134 9.93 13.89 10.13
CA THR A 134 8.73 14.05 9.32
C THR A 134 8.56 15.51 8.90
N ASP A 135 7.59 15.78 8.05
CA ASP A 135 7.31 17.12 7.55
C ASP A 135 6.42 17.89 8.53
N ASP A 136 6.87 19.08 8.94
CA ASP A 136 6.16 20.00 9.85
C ASP A 136 5.08 20.78 9.10
N PHE A 137 3.96 20.10 8.82
CA PHE A 137 2.75 20.76 8.38
C PHE A 137 1.51 20.02 8.89
N THR A 138 0.45 20.79 9.13
CA THR A 138 -0.83 20.25 9.57
C THR A 138 -1.93 20.78 8.67
N ILE A 139 -2.73 19.87 8.11
CA ILE A 139 -3.91 20.21 7.32
C ILE A 139 -5.13 19.83 8.14
N PRO A 140 -6.09 20.75 8.37
CA PRO A 140 -7.31 20.42 9.10
C PRO A 140 -8.03 19.20 8.49
N GLY A 141 -8.29 18.20 9.32
CA GLY A 141 -8.95 16.96 8.90
C GLY A 141 -8.01 15.87 8.34
N MET A 142 -6.70 16.12 8.27
CA MET A 142 -5.71 15.11 7.90
C MET A 142 -5.06 14.48 9.13
N THR A 143 -4.85 13.16 9.06
CA THR A 143 -4.14 12.36 10.08
C THR A 143 -2.90 11.75 9.44
N SER A 144 -1.75 11.89 10.09
CA SER A 144 -0.52 11.20 9.71
C SER A 144 -0.49 9.82 10.32
N HIS A 145 -0.30 8.80 9.49
CA HIS A 145 -0.14 7.42 9.92
C HIS A 145 1.33 7.02 9.84
N PHE A 146 1.82 6.33 10.87
CA PHE A 146 3.10 5.64 10.87
C PHE A 146 2.86 4.16 11.10
N ASP A 147 3.21 3.34 10.12
CA ASP A 147 3.04 1.89 10.20
C ASP A 147 4.32 1.27 10.76
N TYR A 148 4.25 0.54 11.87
CA TYR A 148 5.41 -0.12 12.48
C TYR A 148 6.20 -0.99 11.48
N GLU A 149 5.48 -1.70 10.62
CA GLU A 149 6.04 -2.61 9.61
C GLU A 149 6.80 -1.89 8.48
N GLU A 150 6.68 -0.57 8.33
CA GLU A 150 7.56 0.21 7.45
C GLU A 150 8.99 0.31 8.01
N PHE A 151 9.13 0.30 9.35
CA PHE A 151 10.40 0.36 10.06
C PHE A 151 10.94 -1.04 10.38
N HIS A 152 10.05 -1.97 10.69
CA HIS A 152 10.36 -3.35 11.04
C HIS A 152 9.59 -4.34 10.14
N PRO A 153 9.93 -4.45 8.84
CA PRO A 153 9.17 -5.29 7.92
C PRO A 153 9.23 -6.76 8.30
N ASN A 154 8.06 -7.38 8.46
CA ASN A 154 7.95 -8.83 8.56
C ASN A 154 7.90 -9.46 7.17
N HIS A 155 9.06 -9.50 6.48
CA HIS A 155 9.14 -10.00 5.11
C HIS A 155 8.64 -11.46 4.97
N LYS A 156 8.87 -12.29 5.99
CA LYS A 156 8.40 -13.68 5.98
C LYS A 156 6.87 -13.73 5.95
N ALA A 157 6.20 -13.03 6.87
CA ALA A 157 4.75 -12.98 6.91
C ALA A 157 4.17 -12.30 5.65
N ASN A 158 4.85 -11.28 5.11
CA ASN A 158 4.42 -10.65 3.87
C ASN A 158 4.45 -11.63 2.68
N ILE A 159 5.56 -12.37 2.50
CA ILE A 159 5.66 -13.42 1.47
C ILE A 159 4.60 -14.50 1.68
N GLU A 160 4.36 -14.92 2.93
CA GLU A 160 3.30 -15.89 3.27
C GLU A 160 1.93 -15.40 2.83
N ASN A 161 1.57 -14.17 3.23
CA ASN A 161 0.29 -13.55 2.88
C ASN A 161 0.13 -13.39 1.36
N LYS A 162 1.19 -13.03 0.63
CA LYS A 162 1.16 -12.97 -0.84
C LYS A 162 1.01 -14.35 -1.47
N ALA A 163 1.64 -15.39 -0.92
CA ALA A 163 1.43 -16.76 -1.38
C ALA A 163 -0.01 -17.23 -1.15
N LEU A 164 -0.60 -16.91 0.01
CA LEU A 164 -2.00 -17.19 0.32
C LEU A 164 -2.96 -16.40 -0.59
N GLU A 165 -2.65 -15.14 -0.89
CA GLU A 165 -3.40 -14.32 -1.85
C GLU A 165 -3.40 -14.96 -3.25
N PHE A 166 -2.23 -15.41 -3.72
CA PHE A 166 -2.10 -16.14 -4.98
C PHE A 166 -2.95 -17.41 -5.01
N LEU A 167 -2.87 -18.24 -3.97
CA LEU A 167 -3.66 -19.48 -3.85
C LEU A 167 -5.17 -19.19 -3.86
N SER A 168 -5.61 -18.21 -3.06
CA SER A 168 -7.01 -17.77 -3.01
C SER A 168 -7.51 -17.30 -4.38
N LYS A 169 -6.73 -16.47 -5.10
CA LYS A 169 -7.08 -16.01 -6.45
C LYS A 169 -7.08 -17.14 -7.48
N TRP A 170 -6.17 -18.11 -7.34
CA TRP A 170 -6.13 -19.29 -8.20
C TRP A 170 -7.40 -20.13 -8.06
N PHE A 171 -7.79 -20.48 -6.84
CA PHE A 171 -8.97 -21.31 -6.58
C PHE A 171 -10.29 -20.61 -6.87
N LYS A 172 -10.34 -19.29 -6.68
CA LYS A 172 -11.50 -18.47 -7.08
C LYS A 172 -11.55 -18.17 -8.58
N GLN A 173 -10.54 -18.59 -9.34
CA GLN A 173 -10.39 -18.28 -10.76
C GLN A 173 -10.52 -16.76 -11.04
N SER A 174 -9.91 -15.93 -10.18
CA SER A 174 -10.18 -14.49 -10.09
C SER A 174 -8.92 -13.63 -10.27
N PHE A 175 -8.04 -14.01 -11.20
CA PHE A 175 -6.91 -13.18 -11.60
C PHE A 175 -7.33 -12.14 -12.65
N ASP A 176 -6.83 -10.93 -12.47
CA ASP A 176 -7.03 -9.79 -13.35
C ASP A 176 -5.74 -8.96 -13.46
N ASP A 177 -5.72 -7.97 -14.34
CA ASP A 177 -4.55 -7.09 -14.54
C ASP A 177 -4.23 -6.21 -13.31
N HIS A 178 -5.15 -6.15 -12.33
CA HIS A 178 -4.99 -5.45 -11.06
C HIS A 178 -4.49 -6.34 -9.91
N SER A 179 -4.08 -7.57 -10.22
CA SER A 179 -3.58 -8.52 -9.24
C SER A 179 -2.11 -8.23 -8.90
N TRP A 180 -1.88 -7.27 -8.00
CA TRP A 180 -0.56 -6.81 -7.52
C TRP A 180 0.29 -7.86 -6.80
N VAL A 181 -0.27 -9.03 -6.51
CA VAL A 181 0.50 -10.22 -6.09
C VAL A 181 1.46 -10.70 -7.19
N LEU A 182 1.17 -10.41 -8.46
CA LEU A 182 2.01 -10.72 -9.61
C LEU A 182 2.91 -9.50 -9.92
N GLY A 183 4.20 -9.73 -10.11
CA GLY A 183 5.14 -8.71 -10.55
C GLY A 183 4.88 -8.23 -11.97
N ASP A 184 5.45 -7.09 -12.36
CA ASP A 184 5.27 -6.54 -13.71
C ASP A 184 6.00 -7.35 -14.79
N SER A 185 7.06 -8.07 -14.39
CA SER A 185 7.86 -8.93 -15.28
C SER A 185 8.06 -10.31 -14.67
N PHE A 186 7.82 -11.33 -15.48
CA PHE A 186 8.03 -12.74 -15.15
C PHE A 186 9.18 -13.32 -15.95
N VAL A 187 10.02 -14.14 -15.33
CA VAL A 187 11.08 -14.89 -16.02
C VAL A 187 10.69 -16.35 -16.06
N ALA A 188 10.51 -16.93 -17.24
CA ALA A 188 10.18 -18.35 -17.40
C ALA A 188 11.42 -19.27 -17.32
N PRO A 189 11.25 -20.60 -17.18
CA PRO A 189 12.38 -21.54 -17.11
C PRO A 189 13.31 -21.52 -18.34
N ASP A 190 12.77 -21.17 -19.52
CA ASP A 190 13.53 -21.01 -20.76
C ASP A 190 14.21 -19.63 -20.89
N ARG A 191 14.15 -18.81 -19.82
CA ARG A 191 14.67 -17.45 -19.71
C ARG A 191 13.95 -16.40 -20.56
N LYS A 192 12.79 -16.73 -21.15
CA LYS A 192 11.92 -15.71 -21.72
C LYS A 192 11.29 -14.87 -20.62
N THR A 193 11.03 -13.62 -20.96
CA THR A 193 10.34 -12.68 -20.08
C THR A 193 8.92 -12.45 -20.57
N TYR A 194 7.96 -12.38 -19.64
CA TYR A 194 6.56 -12.10 -19.91
C TYR A 194 6.10 -10.94 -19.03
N SER A 195 5.22 -10.10 -19.54
CA SER A 195 4.54 -9.06 -18.76
C SER A 195 3.48 -9.66 -17.82
N ARG A 196 3.06 -8.91 -16.79
CA ARG A 196 1.92 -9.28 -15.95
C ARG A 196 0.69 -9.64 -16.78
N THR A 197 0.34 -8.81 -17.77
CA THR A 197 -0.84 -9.01 -18.64
C THR A 197 -0.76 -10.32 -19.43
N GLU A 198 0.41 -10.69 -19.95
CA GLU A 198 0.59 -11.98 -20.65
C GLU A 198 0.39 -13.17 -19.70
N ILE A 199 0.89 -13.07 -18.47
CA ILE A 199 0.71 -14.10 -17.45
C ILE A 199 -0.75 -14.20 -17.01
N VAL A 200 -1.41 -13.08 -16.74
CA VAL A 200 -2.84 -13.04 -16.40
C VAL A 200 -3.69 -13.64 -17.52
N HIS A 201 -3.41 -13.27 -18.78
CA HIS A 201 -4.10 -13.86 -19.93
C HIS A 201 -3.90 -15.38 -20.01
N GLN A 202 -2.69 -15.87 -19.76
CA GLN A 202 -2.41 -17.31 -19.75
C GLN A 202 -3.11 -18.04 -18.60
N VAL A 203 -3.14 -17.45 -17.39
CA VAL A 203 -3.89 -17.98 -16.25
C VAL A 203 -5.39 -18.04 -16.58
N ASN A 204 -5.94 -16.98 -17.18
CA ASN A 204 -7.34 -16.95 -17.59
C ASN A 204 -7.65 -17.95 -18.71
N ASN A 205 -6.73 -18.20 -19.64
CA ASN A 205 -6.88 -19.27 -20.62
C ASN A 205 -6.94 -20.66 -19.98
N ILE A 206 -6.16 -20.89 -18.92
CA ILE A 206 -6.22 -22.12 -18.13
C ILE A 206 -7.59 -22.20 -17.42
N PHE A 207 -8.03 -21.11 -16.78
CA PHE A 207 -9.31 -21.08 -16.09
C PHE A 207 -10.49 -21.33 -17.02
N ASN A 208 -10.47 -20.80 -18.25
CA ASN A 208 -11.52 -21.01 -19.24
C ASN A 208 -11.67 -22.47 -19.68
N ALA A 209 -10.69 -23.34 -19.40
CA ALA A 209 -10.81 -24.78 -19.65
C ALA A 209 -11.61 -25.52 -18.58
N TYR A 210 -11.92 -24.88 -17.45
CA TYR A 210 -12.55 -25.49 -16.28
C TYR A 210 -13.72 -24.66 -15.75
N THR A 211 -14.78 -25.32 -15.32
CA THR A 211 -15.97 -24.67 -14.76
C THR A 211 -15.85 -24.37 -13.27
N ALA A 212 -15.03 -25.14 -12.54
CA ALA A 212 -14.75 -24.97 -11.13
C ALA A 212 -13.46 -25.70 -10.71
N PHE A 213 -12.84 -25.23 -9.63
CA PHE A 213 -11.88 -25.99 -8.83
C PHE A 213 -12.53 -26.39 -7.51
N ASN A 214 -12.33 -27.65 -7.10
CA ASN A 214 -12.91 -28.24 -5.89
C ASN A 214 -11.84 -29.04 -5.12
N ASN A 215 -12.19 -29.46 -3.90
CA ASN A 215 -11.34 -30.30 -3.05
C ASN A 215 -9.93 -29.70 -2.86
N GLU A 216 -9.85 -28.37 -2.79
CA GLU A 216 -8.60 -27.67 -2.58
C GLU A 216 -8.00 -27.97 -1.21
N GLU A 217 -6.78 -28.47 -1.20
CA GLU A 217 -5.94 -28.51 -0.01
C GLU A 217 -4.56 -27.99 -0.38
N TYR A 218 -4.03 -27.11 0.46
CA TYR A 218 -2.69 -26.58 0.30
C TYR A 218 -2.01 -26.39 1.65
N PHE A 219 -0.69 -26.45 1.62
CA PHE A 219 0.15 -26.20 2.77
C PHE A 219 1.46 -25.54 2.34
N ILE A 220 1.85 -24.46 3.00
CA ILE A 220 3.15 -23.79 2.83
C ILE A 220 4.06 -24.33 3.92
N TYR A 221 5.19 -24.94 3.54
CA TYR A 221 6.13 -25.55 4.50
C TYR A 221 7.48 -24.84 4.57
N ASP A 222 7.84 -24.03 3.58
CA ASP A 222 9.08 -23.26 3.60
C ASP A 222 8.88 -21.87 3.02
N ILE A 223 9.46 -20.88 3.70
CA ILE A 223 9.46 -19.48 3.31
C ILE A 223 10.84 -18.93 3.63
N GLY A 224 11.49 -18.39 2.61
CA GLY A 224 12.82 -17.82 2.72
C GLY A 224 12.93 -16.50 1.96
N PHE A 225 13.85 -15.65 2.41
CA PHE A 225 14.19 -14.43 1.70
C PHE A 225 15.64 -14.04 1.93
N GLN A 226 16.16 -13.26 1.00
CA GLN A 226 17.48 -12.65 1.05
C GLN A 226 17.36 -11.20 0.60
N LEU A 227 17.66 -10.28 1.50
CA LEU A 227 17.76 -8.86 1.20
C LEU A 227 19.14 -8.52 0.65
N GLN A 228 19.19 -7.55 -0.25
CA GLN A 228 20.43 -6.95 -0.69
C GLN A 228 20.95 -5.99 0.40
N PRO A 229 22.23 -6.09 0.80
CA PRO A 229 22.76 -5.22 1.85
C PRO A 229 22.68 -3.74 1.46
N GLY A 230 22.03 -2.94 2.30
CA GLY A 230 21.92 -1.49 2.10
C GLY A 230 20.89 -1.05 1.05
N SER A 231 19.97 -1.92 0.65
CA SER A 231 18.84 -1.55 -0.21
C SER A 231 17.53 -2.18 0.27
N ASN A 232 16.41 -1.58 -0.13
CA ASN A 232 15.07 -2.12 0.09
C ASN A 232 14.67 -3.10 -1.03
N SER A 233 15.63 -3.94 -1.44
CA SER A 233 15.43 -4.91 -2.51
C SER A 233 15.93 -6.28 -2.10
N GLY A 234 15.39 -7.32 -2.73
CA GLY A 234 15.64 -8.68 -2.31
C GLY A 234 14.91 -9.71 -3.15
N LEU A 235 15.21 -10.96 -2.85
CA LEU A 235 14.56 -12.12 -3.43
C LEU A 235 13.96 -12.98 -2.33
N GLY A 236 12.81 -13.57 -2.59
CA GLY A 236 12.08 -14.41 -1.67
C GLY A 236 11.49 -15.62 -2.36
N HIS A 237 11.05 -16.59 -1.56
CA HIS A 237 10.30 -17.73 -2.06
C HIS A 237 9.30 -18.23 -1.02
N ALA A 238 8.23 -18.85 -1.53
CA ALA A 238 7.32 -19.68 -0.76
C ALA A 238 7.21 -21.06 -1.44
N GLU A 239 7.44 -22.12 -0.68
CA GLU A 239 7.32 -23.51 -1.12
C GLU A 239 6.22 -24.23 -0.35
N GLY A 240 5.47 -25.05 -1.08
CA GLY A 240 4.35 -25.77 -0.52
C GLY A 240 3.95 -26.97 -1.35
N SER A 241 2.84 -27.57 -0.96
CA SER A 241 2.14 -28.60 -1.72
C SER A 241 0.70 -28.19 -1.92
N VAL A 242 0.13 -28.59 -3.05
CA VAL A 242 -1.27 -28.35 -3.37
C VAL A 242 -1.88 -29.62 -3.96
N LYS A 243 -3.14 -29.86 -3.65
CA LYS A 243 -4.00 -30.78 -4.39
C LYS A 243 -5.35 -30.14 -4.65
N TYR A 244 -5.92 -30.40 -5.81
CA TYR A 244 -7.27 -29.93 -6.16
C TYR A 244 -7.78 -30.68 -7.39
N ASP A 245 -9.08 -30.57 -7.59
CA ASP A 245 -9.82 -31.20 -8.67
C ASP A 245 -10.38 -30.12 -9.61
N ALA A 246 -10.00 -30.16 -10.88
CA ALA A 246 -10.52 -29.26 -11.89
C ALA A 246 -11.67 -29.90 -12.67
N VAL A 247 -12.82 -29.23 -12.74
CA VAL A 247 -14.04 -29.74 -13.36
C VAL A 247 -14.15 -29.24 -14.80
N LEU A 248 -14.30 -30.15 -15.76
CA LEU A 248 -14.54 -29.84 -17.17
C LEU A 248 -16.03 -29.57 -17.44
N GLU A 249 -16.37 -29.02 -18.61
CA GLU A 249 -17.77 -28.79 -19.02
C GLU A 249 -18.62 -30.08 -19.06
N ASN A 250 -18.01 -31.23 -19.32
CA ASN A 250 -18.67 -32.53 -19.33
C ASN A 250 -18.82 -33.16 -17.91
N ASN A 251 -18.47 -32.42 -16.85
CA ASN A 251 -18.39 -32.85 -15.45
C ASN A 251 -17.32 -33.93 -15.16
N GLU A 252 -16.40 -34.20 -16.10
CA GLU A 252 -15.21 -34.98 -15.76
C GLU A 252 -14.25 -34.15 -14.91
N THR A 253 -13.53 -34.82 -14.03
CA THR A 253 -12.57 -34.20 -13.11
C THR A 253 -11.15 -34.55 -13.50
N ILE A 254 -10.28 -33.54 -13.56
CA ILE A 254 -8.83 -33.69 -13.68
C ILE A 254 -8.21 -33.40 -12.32
N HIS A 255 -7.49 -34.38 -11.78
CA HIS A 255 -6.80 -34.26 -10.51
C HIS A 255 -5.43 -33.62 -10.69
N PHE A 256 -5.14 -32.57 -9.92
CA PHE A 256 -3.84 -31.94 -9.81
C PHE A 256 -3.30 -32.14 -8.40
N GLU A 257 -2.08 -32.64 -8.29
CA GLU A 257 -1.36 -32.79 -7.02
C GLU A 257 0.13 -32.59 -7.26
N GLY A 258 0.78 -31.84 -6.37
CA GLY A 258 2.23 -31.71 -6.40
C GLY A 258 2.77 -30.56 -5.57
N PRO A 259 4.10 -30.43 -5.54
CA PRO A 259 4.73 -29.27 -4.94
C PRO A 259 4.47 -28.02 -5.79
N PHE A 260 4.41 -26.87 -5.13
CA PHE A 260 4.50 -25.57 -5.78
C PHE A 260 5.66 -24.77 -5.20
N LYS A 261 6.16 -23.82 -5.99
CA LYS A 261 7.12 -22.83 -5.56
C LYS A 261 6.83 -21.49 -6.23
N LEU A 262 6.68 -20.45 -5.42
CA LEU A 262 6.52 -19.07 -5.84
C LEU A 262 7.81 -18.33 -5.51
N TYR A 263 8.34 -17.56 -6.46
CA TYR A 263 9.51 -16.71 -6.25
C TYR A 263 9.11 -15.25 -6.32
N PHE A 264 9.62 -14.48 -5.38
CA PHE A 264 9.26 -13.10 -5.16
C PHE A 264 10.45 -12.18 -5.33
N SER A 265 10.23 -10.99 -5.87
CA SER A 265 11.15 -9.86 -5.79
C SER A 265 10.58 -8.81 -4.85
N LEU A 266 11.47 -8.18 -4.09
CA LEU A 266 11.15 -7.00 -3.28
C LEU A 266 11.60 -5.76 -4.05
N GLU A 267 10.64 -4.92 -4.40
CA GLU A 267 10.85 -3.63 -5.08
C GLU A 267 9.93 -2.60 -4.40
N ASP A 268 10.47 -1.43 -4.05
CA ASP A 268 9.73 -0.36 -3.36
C ASP A 268 8.94 -0.86 -2.13
N ASN A 269 9.59 -1.67 -1.28
CA ASN A 269 9.00 -2.33 -0.10
C ASN A 269 7.83 -3.28 -0.40
N TRP A 270 7.59 -3.64 -1.66
CA TRP A 270 6.53 -4.54 -2.08
C TRP A 270 7.07 -5.88 -2.59
N TRP A 271 6.60 -6.99 -2.00
CA TRP A 271 6.87 -8.33 -2.51
C TRP A 271 5.87 -8.71 -3.60
N SER A 272 6.37 -9.13 -4.76
CA SER A 272 5.55 -9.61 -5.88
C SER A 272 6.16 -10.84 -6.56
N ILE A 273 5.31 -11.71 -7.11
CA ILE A 273 5.75 -12.95 -7.76
C ILE A 273 6.34 -12.64 -9.14
N PHE A 274 7.57 -13.07 -9.41
CA PHE A 274 8.20 -12.95 -10.74
C PHE A 274 8.47 -14.32 -11.40
N HIS A 275 8.32 -15.41 -10.67
CA HIS A 275 8.40 -16.76 -11.21
C HIS A 275 7.55 -17.72 -10.38
N LEU A 276 6.92 -18.69 -11.03
CA LEU A 276 6.14 -19.70 -10.33
C LEU A 276 6.25 -21.08 -10.99
N VAL A 277 6.24 -22.09 -10.14
CA VAL A 277 6.06 -23.50 -10.48
C VAL A 277 4.82 -23.95 -9.74
N PHE A 278 3.73 -24.22 -10.45
CA PHE A 278 2.44 -24.55 -9.83
C PHE A 278 1.74 -25.67 -10.61
N PRO A 279 1.21 -26.71 -9.95
CA PRO A 279 0.43 -27.75 -10.62
C PRO A 279 -0.72 -27.16 -11.43
N GLY A 280 -0.83 -27.56 -12.70
CA GLY A 280 -1.84 -27.00 -13.63
C GLY A 280 -1.42 -25.72 -14.35
N PHE A 281 -0.32 -25.06 -13.97
CA PHE A 281 0.20 -23.89 -14.67
C PHE A 281 1.26 -24.25 -15.72
N LYS A 282 1.22 -23.54 -16.85
CA LYS A 282 2.28 -23.53 -17.86
C LYS A 282 2.45 -22.11 -18.40
N TYR A 283 3.70 -21.69 -18.57
CA TYR A 283 4.04 -20.42 -19.22
C TYR A 283 3.57 -20.37 -20.68
N PRO A 284 3.32 -19.17 -21.25
CA PRO A 284 2.87 -18.99 -22.64
C PRO A 284 3.87 -19.50 -23.69
#